data_AF-A0A7X6W1Q8-F1
#
_entry.id   AF-A0A7X6W1Q8-F1
#
_cell.length_a   1.000
_cell.length_b   1.000
_cell.length_c   1.000
_cell.angle_alpha   90.00
_cell.angle_beta   90.00
_cell.angle_gamma   90.00
#
_symmetry.space_group_name_H-M   'P 1'
#
loop_
_entity.id
_entity.type
_entity.pdbx_description
1 polymer ?
#
loop_
_entity_poly.entity_id
_entity_poly.type
_entity_poly.pdbx_seq_one_letter_code
_entity_poly.pdbx_strand_id
1 'polypeptide(L)'
;MPAVDLSVEIGTLRLRNPVTTASGTFGYGREMADLVDLSRLGAITVKTLQLHPRPGNPPPRICETPAGMINSIGLPGSGIEHFLKEDLPFLRGYGTPVILS
;
A
#
# COMPACT_ATOMS: atom_id res chain seq x y z
N MET A 1 19.86 -16.16 -22.63
CA MET A 1 19.40 -16.88 -21.43
C MET A 1 17.88 -16.68 -21.34
N PRO A 2 17.08 -17.70 -20.98
CA PRO A 2 15.67 -17.47 -20.71
C PRO A 2 15.52 -16.49 -19.53
N ALA A 3 14.48 -15.66 -19.56
CA ALA A 3 14.20 -14.73 -18.47
C ALA A 3 13.86 -15.50 -17.19
N VAL A 4 14.27 -14.97 -16.03
CA VAL A 4 13.91 -15.53 -14.72
C VAL A 4 12.43 -15.26 -14.46
N ASP A 5 11.65 -16.30 -14.18
CA ASP A 5 10.27 -16.18 -13.73
C ASP A 5 10.25 -15.83 -12.23
N LEU A 6 9.63 -14.70 -11.89
CA LEU A 6 9.48 -14.24 -10.50
C LEU A 6 8.07 -14.49 -9.96
N SER A 7 7.16 -15.08 -10.72
CA SER A 7 5.78 -15.26 -10.27
C SER A 7 5.68 -16.13 -9.01
N VAL A 8 4.73 -15.79 -8.14
CA VAL A 8 4.50 -16.49 -6.87
C VAL A 8 3.01 -16.73 -6.62
N GLU A 9 2.72 -17.76 -5.82
CA GLU A 9 1.38 -18.08 -5.34
C GLU A 9 1.35 -17.96 -3.81
N ILE A 10 0.39 -17.17 -3.29
CA ILE A 10 0.18 -16.96 -1.86
C ILE A 10 -1.29 -17.23 -1.57
N GLY A 11 -1.59 -18.42 -1.03
CA GLY A 11 -2.97 -18.88 -0.88
C GLY A 11 -3.66 -18.92 -2.24
N THR A 12 -4.74 -18.15 -2.42
CA THR A 12 -5.46 -18.06 -3.70
C THR A 12 -4.96 -16.95 -4.61
N LEU A 13 -3.97 -16.16 -4.19
CA LEU A 13 -3.43 -15.05 -4.97
C LEU A 13 -2.26 -15.50 -5.84
N ARG A 14 -2.36 -15.27 -7.14
CA ARG A 14 -1.23 -15.39 -8.07
C ARG A 14 -0.68 -14.01 -8.40
N LEU A 15 0.58 -13.78 -8.05
CA LEU A 15 1.25 -12.49 -8.25
C LEU A 15 2.32 -12.62 -9.33
N ARG A 16 2.49 -11.57 -10.13
CA ARG A 16 3.50 -11.51 -11.21
C ARG A 16 4.94 -11.52 -10.68
N ASN A 17 5.14 -11.08 -9.44
CA ASN A 17 6.40 -11.09 -8.71
C ASN A 17 6.12 -11.01 -7.19
N PRO A 18 7.11 -11.28 -6.31
CA PRO A 18 6.89 -11.26 -4.86
C PRO A 18 6.94 -9.85 -4.24
N VAL A 19 7.20 -8.81 -5.04
CA VAL A 19 7.37 -7.45 -4.52
C VAL A 19 6.01 -6.83 -4.26
N THR A 20 5.74 -6.52 -2.99
CA THR A 20 4.57 -5.78 -2.53
C THR A 20 5.00 -4.61 -1.66
N THR A 21 4.10 -3.65 -1.47
CA THR A 21 4.30 -2.52 -0.57
C THR A 21 3.96 -2.91 0.86
N ALA A 22 4.63 -2.33 1.85
CA ALA A 22 4.23 -2.48 3.24
C ALA A 22 3.08 -1.50 3.56
N SER A 23 2.07 -1.96 4.31
CA SER A 23 0.96 -1.11 4.74
C SER A 23 1.48 0.15 5.46
N GLY A 24 0.91 1.30 5.11
CA GLY A 24 1.27 2.60 5.71
C GLY A 24 2.54 3.26 5.15
N THR A 25 3.31 2.57 4.31
CA THR A 25 4.51 3.13 3.64
C THR A 25 4.23 3.65 2.22
N PHE A 26 3.07 3.30 1.66
CA PHE A 26 2.72 3.55 0.26
C PHE A 26 1.35 4.21 0.08
N GLY A 27 0.81 4.81 1.15
CA GLY A 27 -0.48 5.50 1.12
C GLY A 27 -1.62 4.62 0.60
N TYR A 28 -2.39 5.17 -0.33
CA TYR A 28 -3.42 4.47 -1.10
C TYR A 28 -2.99 4.28 -2.57
N GLY A 29 -1.69 4.34 -2.83
CA GLY A 29 -1.05 4.13 -4.14
C GLY A 29 -1.04 5.33 -5.06
N ARG A 30 -2.04 6.22 -4.99
CA ARG A 30 -2.11 7.43 -5.83
C ARG A 30 -0.91 8.34 -5.62
N GLU A 31 -0.46 8.48 -4.38
CA GLU A 31 0.67 9.33 -3.99
C GLU A 31 2.01 8.86 -4.61
N MET A 32 2.08 7.59 -5.02
CA MET A 32 3.27 6.97 -5.57
C MET A 32 3.17 6.71 -7.07
N ALA A 33 2.01 6.94 -7.69
CA ALA A 33 1.76 6.63 -9.10
C ALA A 33 2.65 7.45 -10.06
N ASP A 34 3.11 8.62 -9.63
CA ASP A 34 4.04 9.47 -10.38
C ASP A 34 5.51 9.03 -10.24
N LEU A 35 5.81 8.17 -9.26
CA LEU A 35 7.17 7.70 -8.96
C LEU A 35 7.39 6.24 -9.38
N VAL A 36 6.34 5.43 -9.33
CA VAL A 36 6.38 3.99 -9.61
C VAL A 36 5.20 3.62 -10.49
N ASP A 37 5.49 2.88 -11.57
CA ASP A 37 4.45 2.22 -12.36
C ASP A 37 3.80 1.11 -11.52
N LEU A 38 2.62 1.42 -11.00
CA LEU A 38 1.83 0.55 -10.12
C LEU A 38 1.50 -0.80 -10.78
N SER A 39 1.46 -0.88 -12.11
CA SER A 39 1.19 -2.13 -12.84
C SER A 39 2.33 -3.14 -12.72
N ARG A 40 3.54 -2.72 -12.32
CA ARG A 40 4.72 -3.60 -12.22
C ARG A 40 4.85 -4.31 -10.88
N LEU A 41 4.15 -3.87 -9.85
CA LEU A 41 4.18 -4.49 -8.53
C LEU A 41 3.46 -5.85 -8.56
N GLY A 42 3.88 -6.76 -7.67
CA GLY A 42 3.18 -8.01 -7.41
C GLY A 42 1.81 -7.74 -6.80
N ALA A 43 1.76 -6.85 -5.81
CA ALA A 43 0.55 -6.34 -5.19
C ALA A 43 0.79 -4.95 -4.57
N ILE A 44 -0.29 -4.25 -4.23
CA ILE A 44 -0.26 -3.02 -3.43
C ILE A 44 -0.97 -3.30 -2.12
N THR A 45 -0.23 -3.28 -1.01
CA THR A 45 -0.82 -3.25 0.33
C THR A 45 -1.10 -1.81 0.71
N VAL A 46 -2.37 -1.44 0.74
CA VAL A 46 -2.79 -0.08 1.09
C VAL A 46 -2.63 0.14 2.59
N LYS A 47 -2.61 1.42 2.99
CA LYS A 47 -2.69 1.80 4.39
C LYS A 47 -3.89 1.14 5.08
N THR A 48 -3.66 0.69 6.31
CA THR A 48 -4.70 0.14 7.18
C THR A 48 -5.95 0.99 7.20
N LEU A 49 -7.09 0.38 6.90
CA LEU A 49 -8.38 1.05 6.85
C LEU A 49 -9.06 1.03 8.21
N GLN A 50 -9.82 2.10 8.46
CA GLN A 50 -10.69 2.19 9.62
C GLN A 50 -12.13 2.36 9.15
N LEU A 51 -13.08 1.97 10.00
CA LEU A 51 -14.50 2.14 9.69
C LEU A 51 -14.85 3.62 9.46
N HIS A 52 -14.25 4.50 10.26
CA HIS A 52 -14.46 5.95 10.21
C HIS A 52 -13.14 6.69 10.05
N PRO A 53 -13.16 7.95 9.56
CA PRO A 53 -11.98 8.78 9.46
C PRO A 53 -11.29 8.99 10.82
N ARG A 54 -9.96 9.11 10.81
CA ARG A 54 -9.17 9.37 12.03
C ARG A 54 -7.99 10.29 11.72
N PRO A 55 -7.65 11.24 12.62
CA PRO A 55 -6.53 12.18 12.42
C PRO A 55 -5.15 11.63 12.77
N GLY A 56 -5.08 10.47 13.43
CA GLY A 56 -3.83 9.89 13.96
C GLY A 56 -3.37 10.51 15.29
N ASN A 57 -2.17 10.17 15.72
CA ASN A 57 -1.57 10.68 16.98
C ASN A 57 -1.12 12.15 16.81
N PRO A 58 -0.85 12.98 17.83
CA PRO A 58 -0.26 14.31 17.59
C PRO A 58 1.19 14.24 17.07
N PRO A 59 1.69 15.24 16.32
CA PRO A 59 3.13 15.34 16.00
C PRO A 59 3.98 15.68 17.25
N PRO A 60 5.28 15.34 17.26
CA PRO A 60 6.01 14.59 16.25
C PRO A 60 5.64 13.09 16.22
N ARG A 61 5.49 12.51 15.02
CA ARG A 61 5.06 11.10 14.82
C ARG A 61 6.15 10.20 14.23
N ILE A 62 7.31 10.77 13.90
CA ILE A 62 8.44 10.07 13.28
C ILE A 62 9.74 10.54 13.91
N CYS A 63 10.70 9.63 14.05
CA CYS A 63 12.03 9.91 14.54
C CYS A 63 13.03 9.03 13.79
N GLU A 64 14.11 9.62 13.25
CA GLU A 64 15.18 8.86 12.59
C GLU A 64 16.01 8.10 13.63
N THR A 65 16.50 6.92 13.26
CA THR A 65 17.42 6.11 14.06
C THR A 65 18.54 5.58 13.16
N PRO A 66 19.68 5.13 13.70
CA PRO A 66 20.66 4.40 12.91
C PRO A 66 19.99 3.25 12.15
N ALA A 67 20.19 3.22 10.83
CA ALA A 67 19.61 2.24 9.91
C ALA A 67 18.07 2.16 9.88
N GLY A 68 17.34 3.24 10.22
CA GLY A 68 15.88 3.24 10.08
C GLY A 68 15.16 4.43 10.71
N MET A 69 13.93 4.18 11.13
CA MET A 69 13.10 5.17 11.81
C MET A 69 12.10 4.52 12.76
N ILE A 70 11.74 5.24 13.81
CA ILE A 70 10.61 4.93 14.69
C ILE A 70 9.41 5.77 14.25
N ASN A 71 8.21 5.18 14.27
CA ASN A 71 6.97 5.89 13.97
C ASN A 71 5.87 5.61 15.01
N SER A 72 5.03 6.62 15.22
CA SER A 72 3.81 6.58 16.03
C SER A 72 2.72 7.36 15.28
N ILE A 73 2.38 6.91 14.06
CA ILE A 73 1.49 7.65 13.15
C ILE A 73 0.04 7.70 13.68
N GLY A 74 -0.41 6.62 14.34
CA GLY A 74 -1.77 6.53 14.92
C GLY A 74 -2.89 6.21 13.93
N LEU A 75 -2.56 5.58 12.79
CA LEU A 75 -3.51 5.16 11.75
C LEU A 75 -4.43 6.28 11.21
N PRO A 76 -3.89 7.43 10.74
CA PRO A 76 -4.71 8.48 10.16
C PRO A 76 -5.25 8.06 8.80
N GLY A 77 -6.50 8.37 8.48
CA GLY A 77 -7.07 8.03 7.17
C GLY A 77 -8.49 8.53 7.01
N SER A 78 -8.98 8.46 5.76
CA SER A 78 -10.30 8.95 5.35
C SER A 78 -11.44 7.94 5.60
N GLY A 79 -11.12 6.75 6.14
CA GLY A 79 -12.08 5.68 6.41
C GLY A 79 -12.44 4.83 5.17
N ILE A 80 -13.13 3.72 5.43
CA ILE A 80 -13.48 2.71 4.40
C ILE A 80 -14.40 3.26 3.32
N GLU A 81 -15.33 4.16 3.65
CA GLU A 81 -16.25 4.73 2.65
C GLU A 81 -15.53 5.53 1.57
N HIS A 82 -14.55 6.35 1.96
CA HIS A 82 -13.74 7.11 1.01
C HIS A 82 -12.91 6.16 0.15
N PHE A 83 -12.28 5.16 0.76
CA PHE A 83 -11.49 4.18 0.04
C PHE A 83 -12.30 3.45 -1.04
N LEU A 84 -13.52 3.01 -0.72
CA LEU A 84 -14.38 2.31 -1.67
C LEU A 84 -14.85 3.20 -2.83
N LYS A 85 -15.08 4.50 -2.56
CA LYS A 85 -15.60 5.46 -3.56
C LYS A 85 -14.50 6.06 -4.44
N GLU A 86 -13.30 6.29 -3.89
CA GLU A 86 -12.26 7.10 -4.54
C GLU A 86 -10.97 6.31 -4.83
N ASP A 87 -10.41 5.65 -3.82
CA ASP A 87 -9.08 5.03 -3.91
C ASP A 87 -9.09 3.70 -4.66
N LEU A 88 -10.04 2.81 -4.31
CA LEU A 88 -10.14 1.49 -4.90
C LEU A 88 -10.46 1.53 -6.41
N PRO A 89 -11.39 2.37 -6.91
CA PRO A 89 -11.63 2.49 -8.35
C PRO A 89 -10.37 2.91 -9.12
N PHE A 90 -9.57 3.82 -8.56
CA PHE A 90 -8.29 4.22 -9.14
C PHE A 90 -7.29 3.06 -9.20
N LEU A 91 -7.09 2.35 -8.09
CA LEU A 91 -6.17 1.21 -8.04
C LEU A 91 -6.57 0.08 -8.98
N ARG A 92 -7.88 -0.18 -9.12
CA ARG A 92 -8.41 -1.19 -10.06
C ARG A 92 -8.02 -0.92 -11.51
N GLY A 93 -7.78 0.35 -11.88
CA GLY A 93 -7.33 0.73 -13.22
C GLY A 93 -5.97 0.14 -13.63
N TYR A 94 -5.13 -0.27 -12.67
CA TYR A 94 -3.78 -0.78 -12.94
C TYR A 94 -3.71 -2.30 -13.11
N GLY A 95 -4.76 -3.04 -12.76
CA GLY A 95 -4.75 -4.51 -12.81
C GLY A 95 -3.79 -5.18 -11.81
N THR A 96 -3.25 -4.41 -10.85
CA THR A 96 -2.41 -4.92 -9.77
C THR A 96 -3.29 -5.33 -8.59
N PRO A 97 -3.13 -6.54 -8.04
CA PRO A 97 -3.86 -6.98 -6.85
C PRO A 97 -3.69 -5.99 -5.68
N VAL A 98 -4.80 -5.69 -5.00
CA VAL A 98 -4.81 -4.81 -3.82
C VAL A 98 -5.03 -5.67 -2.57
N ILE A 99 -4.14 -5.53 -1.60
CA ILE A 99 -4.24 -6.17 -0.28
C ILE A 99 -4.73 -5.11 0.71
N LEU A 100 -5.81 -5.43 1.40
CA LEU A 100 -6.40 -4.60 2.45
C LEU A 100 -5.77 -4.96 3.80
N SER A 101 -5.37 -3.93 4.56
CA SER A 101 -4.84 -4.05 5.92
C SER A 101 -5.79 -3.46 6.94
#